data_AF-A0A954YR79-F1
#
_entry.id   AF-A0A954YR79-F1
#
_cell.length_a   1.000
_cell.length_b   1.000
_cell.length_c   1.000
_cell.angle_alpha   90.00
_cell.angle_beta   90.00
_cell.angle_gamma   90.00
#
_symmetry.space_group_name_H-M   'P 1'
#
loop_
_entity.id
_entity.type
_entity.pdbx_description
1 polymer ?
#
loop_
_entity_poly.entity_id
_entity_poly.type
_entity_poly.pdbx_seq_one_letter_code
_entity_poly.pdbx_strand_id
1 'polypeptide(L)'
;IIGQLFFLVALTSFILMGGHRELMRALLDTFSSIPVMSYRSEPKILELLADVLTTSMVTALRLVAPVLMSLFVTTLVLGFVSRTMPQMNILSVGFVVRTLVALAVAGLALSAADGLFDSVFSKTIMDSRLFFN
;
A
#
# COMPACT_ATOMS: atom_id res chain seq x y z
N ILE A 1 -4.18 12.35 -8.57
CA ILE A 1 -3.00 12.16 -9.46
C ILE A 1 -2.02 11.16 -8.84
N ILE A 2 -1.41 11.45 -7.68
CA ILE A 2 -0.46 10.53 -7.02
C ILE A 2 -1.07 9.14 -6.75
N GLY A 3 -2.30 9.06 -6.23
CA GLY A 3 -2.98 7.77 -6.03
C GLY A 3 -3.18 6.96 -7.30
N GLN A 4 -3.43 7.63 -8.44
CA GLN A 4 -3.54 6.95 -9.74
C GLN A 4 -2.18 6.38 -10.19
N LEU A 5 -1.10 7.11 -9.94
CA LEU A 5 0.25 6.64 -10.24
C LEU A 5 0.60 5.41 -9.40
N PHE A 6 0.34 5.44 -8.09
CA PHE A 6 0.51 4.26 -7.23
C PHE A 6 -0.34 3.08 -7.68
N PHE A 7 -1.58 3.31 -8.10
CA PHE A 7 -2.44 2.25 -8.65
C PHE A 7 -1.86 1.64 -9.94
N LEU A 8 -1.39 2.46 -10.88
CA LEU A 8 -0.78 1.98 -12.12
C LEU A 8 0.51 1.20 -11.88
N VAL A 9 1.35 1.65 -10.94
CA VAL A 9 2.55 0.91 -10.51
C VAL A 9 2.15 -0.43 -9.90
N ALA A 10 1.23 -0.43 -8.93
CA ALA A 10 0.76 -1.66 -8.29
C ALA A 10 0.16 -2.66 -9.30
N LEU A 11 -0.63 -2.17 -10.25
CA LEU A 11 -1.22 -3.00 -11.31
C LEU A 11 -0.13 -3.59 -12.22
N THR A 12 0.86 -2.79 -12.60
CA THR A 12 1.98 -3.26 -13.43
C THR A 12 2.80 -4.31 -12.70
N SER A 13 3.14 -4.07 -11.43
CA SER A 13 3.83 -5.04 -10.57
C SER A 13 3.02 -6.32 -10.40
N PHE A 14 1.70 -6.23 -10.19
CA PHE A 14 0.81 -7.39 -10.11
C PHE A 14 0.82 -8.25 -11.39
N ILE A 15 0.82 -7.61 -12.56
CA ILE A 15 0.89 -8.32 -13.85
C ILE A 15 2.27 -8.97 -14.02
N LEU A 16 3.36 -8.26 -13.72
CA LEU A 16 4.74 -8.74 -13.84
C LEU A 16 5.02 -9.94 -12.93
N MET A 17 4.49 -9.93 -11.70
CA MET A 17 4.58 -11.04 -10.75
C MET A 17 3.70 -12.24 -11.14
N GLY A 18 2.91 -12.13 -12.22
CA GLY A 18 2.02 -13.18 -12.67
C GLY A 18 0.76 -13.33 -11.80
N GLY A 19 0.37 -12.28 -11.06
CA GLY A 19 -0.71 -12.39 -10.07
C GLY A 19 -2.08 -12.75 -10.63
N HIS A 20 -2.34 -12.42 -11.89
CA HIS A 20 -3.52 -12.88 -12.61
C HIS A 20 -3.62 -14.41 -12.68
N ARG A 21 -2.49 -15.12 -12.79
CA ARG A 21 -2.44 -16.59 -12.88
C ARG A 21 -2.75 -17.22 -11.52
N GLU A 22 -2.19 -16.66 -10.46
CA GLU A 22 -2.46 -17.12 -9.09
C GLU A 22 -3.91 -16.84 -8.68
N LEU A 23 -4.48 -15.71 -9.11
CA LEU A 23 -5.89 -15.40 -8.87
C LEU A 23 -6.82 -16.41 -9.58
N MET A 24 -6.52 -16.77 -10.83
CA MET A 24 -7.27 -17.81 -11.54
C MET A 24 -7.13 -19.20 -10.88
N ARG A 25 -5.94 -19.55 -10.40
CA ARG A 25 -5.71 -20.80 -9.64
C ARG A 25 -6.54 -20.84 -8.37
N ALA A 26 -6.50 -19.77 -7.57
CA ALA A 26 -7.29 -19.68 -6.34
C ALA A 26 -8.81 -19.79 -6.60
N LEU A 27 -9.31 -19.21 -7.69
CA LEU A 27 -10.71 -19.36 -8.09
C LEU A 27 -11.06 -20.81 -8.43
N LEU A 28 -10.21 -21.50 -9.19
CA LEU A 28 -10.42 -22.91 -9.54
C LEU A 28 -10.37 -23.82 -8.29
N ASP A 29 -9.42 -23.58 -7.40
CA ASP A 29 -9.29 -24.33 -6.14
C ASP A 29 -10.53 -24.17 -5.24
N THR A 30 -11.17 -22.99 -5.27
CA THR A 30 -12.42 -22.74 -4.53
C THR A 30 -13.56 -23.67 -4.97
N PHE A 31 -13.66 -24.00 -6.27
CA PHE A 31 -14.69 -24.92 -6.77
C PHE A 31 -14.43 -26.38 -6.38
N SER A 32 -13.17 -26.75 -6.14
CA SER A 32 -12.80 -28.10 -5.68
C SER A 32 -13.00 -28.29 -4.17
N SER A 33 -12.81 -27.23 -3.39
CA SER A 33 -12.87 -27.23 -1.93
C SER A 33 -14.28 -26.99 -1.38
N ILE A 34 -15.12 -26.22 -2.09
CA ILE A 34 -16.51 -25.94 -1.70
C ILE A 34 -17.46 -26.50 -2.76
N PRO A 35 -18.04 -27.70 -2.55
CA PRO A 35 -19.03 -28.27 -3.46
C PRO A 35 -20.22 -27.32 -3.65
N VAL A 36 -20.65 -27.15 -4.90
CA VAL A 36 -21.91 -26.49 -5.23
C VAL A 36 -23.05 -27.18 -4.45
N MET A 37 -23.82 -26.40 -3.67
CA MET A 37 -24.89 -26.79 -2.71
C MET A 37 -24.51 -27.11 -1.24
N SER A 38 -23.25 -27.13 -0.81
CA SER A 38 -22.94 -27.22 0.62
C SER A 38 -22.76 -25.84 1.25
N TYR A 39 -23.84 -25.18 1.65
CA TYR A 39 -23.74 -23.95 2.45
C TYR A 39 -23.34 -24.32 3.89
N ARG A 40 -22.05 -24.14 4.21
CA ARG A 40 -21.57 -24.05 5.59
C ARG A 40 -21.05 -22.64 5.79
N SER A 41 -21.65 -21.91 6.73
CA SER A 41 -21.14 -20.61 7.16
C SER A 41 -19.85 -20.85 7.94
N GLU A 42 -18.71 -20.92 7.23
CA GLU A 42 -17.42 -21.14 7.87
C GLU A 42 -16.89 -19.80 8.41
N PRO A 43 -16.72 -19.66 9.74
CA PRO A 43 -16.14 -18.45 10.34
C PRO A 43 -14.74 -18.13 9.78
N LYS A 44 -14.06 -19.13 9.24
CA LYS A 44 -12.76 -19.04 8.56
C LYS A 44 -12.78 -18.00 7.42
N ILE A 45 -13.86 -17.91 6.62
CA ILE A 45 -13.94 -16.94 5.50
C ILE A 45 -13.96 -15.49 6.02
N LEU A 46 -14.68 -15.26 7.13
CA LEU A 46 -14.78 -13.94 7.73
C LEU A 46 -13.43 -13.51 8.33
N GLU A 47 -12.71 -14.45 8.94
CA GLU A 47 -11.36 -14.26 9.47
C GLU A 47 -10.37 -13.93 8.34
N LEU A 48 -10.42 -14.66 7.22
CA LEU A 48 -9.60 -14.38 6.05
C LEU A 48 -9.85 -12.97 5.49
N LEU A 49 -11.12 -12.54 5.39
CA LEU A 49 -11.46 -11.18 4.95
C LEU A 49 -10.91 -10.12 5.91
N ALA A 50 -11.04 -10.34 7.21
CA ALA A 50 -10.53 -9.44 8.23
C ALA A 50 -8.99 -9.33 8.17
N ASP A 51 -8.30 -10.44 7.94
CA ASP A 51 -6.85 -10.49 7.82
C ASP A 51 -6.33 -9.78 6.56
N VAL A 52 -7.00 -9.96 5.42
CA VAL A 52 -6.66 -9.25 4.17
C VAL A 52 -6.88 -7.74 4.33
N LEU A 53 -7.98 -7.33 4.95
CA LEU A 53 -8.26 -5.91 5.23
C LEU A 53 -7.21 -5.31 6.19
N THR A 54 -6.88 -6.02 7.26
CA THR A 54 -5.89 -5.55 8.25
C THR A 54 -4.50 -5.46 7.62
N THR A 55 -4.09 -6.51 6.90
CA THR A 55 -2.77 -6.56 6.25
C THR A 55 -2.63 -5.48 5.18
N SER A 56 -3.67 -5.24 4.37
CA SER A 56 -3.65 -4.19 3.35
C SER A 56 -3.58 -2.79 3.96
N MET A 57 -4.35 -2.51 5.03
CA MET A 57 -4.30 -1.22 5.74
C MET A 57 -2.94 -0.96 6.39
N VAL A 58 -2.38 -1.95 7.10
CA VAL A 58 -1.05 -1.83 7.71
C VAL A 58 0.02 -1.61 6.65
N THR A 59 -0.06 -2.30 5.52
CA THR A 59 0.88 -2.15 4.40
C THR A 59 0.79 -0.76 3.78
N ALA A 60 -0.43 -0.26 3.53
CA ALA A 60 -0.65 1.08 3.00
C ALA A 60 -0.09 2.17 3.94
N LEU A 61 -0.33 2.03 5.25
CA LEU A 61 0.22 2.93 6.26
C LEU A 61 1.75 2.91 6.30
N ARG A 62 2.37 1.72 6.23
CA ARG A 62 3.83 1.58 6.17
C ARG A 62 4.42 2.26 4.94
N LEU A 63 3.75 2.14 3.80
CA LEU A 63 4.19 2.77 2.55
C LEU A 63 4.15 4.30 2.61
N VAL A 64 3.13 4.85 3.28
CA VAL A 64 2.89 6.30 3.39
C VAL A 64 3.63 6.94 4.57
N ALA A 65 4.01 6.16 5.59
CA ALA A 65 4.72 6.61 6.79
C ALA A 65 5.97 7.49 6.52
N PRO A 66 6.92 7.12 5.62
CA PRO A 66 8.09 7.97 5.37
C PRO A 66 7.72 9.33 4.77
N VAL A 67 6.72 9.37 3.89
CA VAL A 67 6.22 10.62 3.28
C VAL A 67 5.60 11.50 4.36
N LEU A 68 4.74 10.95 5.22
CA LEU A 68 4.13 11.70 6.33
C LEU A 68 5.17 12.24 7.31
N MET A 69 6.15 11.42 7.70
CA MET A 69 7.26 11.83 8.56
C MET A 69 8.06 12.98 7.96
N SER A 70 8.42 12.89 6.67
CA SER A 70 9.17 13.94 5.98
C SER A 70 8.38 15.26 5.90
N LEU A 71 7.08 15.18 5.62
CA LEU A 71 6.21 16.34 5.57
C LEU A 71 6.02 16.96 6.95
N PHE A 72 5.88 16.14 7.99
CA PHE A 72 5.78 16.62 9.37
C PHE A 72 7.02 17.42 9.75
N VAL A 73 8.22 16.87 9.53
CA VAL A 73 9.49 17.56 9.79
C VAL A 73 9.59 18.84 8.96
N THR A 74 9.25 18.79 7.67
CA THR A 74 9.26 19.97 6.79
C THR A 74 8.34 21.08 7.31
N THR A 75 7.17 20.70 7.84
CA THR A 75 6.20 21.64 8.42
C THR A 75 6.76 22.30 9.68
N LEU A 76 7.45 21.54 10.53
CA LEU A 76 8.15 22.08 11.71
C LEU A 76 9.25 23.06 11.29
N VAL A 77 10.12 22.67 10.36
CA VAL A 77 11.23 23.49 9.87
C VAL A 77 10.72 24.81 9.28
N LEU A 78 9.71 24.77 8.40
CA LEU A 78 9.08 25.98 7.86
C LEU A 78 8.45 26.85 8.95
N GLY A 79 7.88 26.23 9.99
CA GLY A 79 7.36 26.92 11.16
C GLY A 79 8.45 27.72 11.89
N PHE A 80 9.63 27.13 12.09
CA PHE A 80 10.78 27.84 12.67
C PHE A 80 11.30 28.95 11.76
N VAL A 81 11.44 28.68 10.45
CA VAL A 81 11.91 29.65 9.46
C VAL A 81 10.99 30.88 9.38
N SER A 82 9.68 30.68 9.54
CA SER A 82 8.71 31.79 9.53
C SER A 82 8.94 32.80 10.66
N ARG A 83 9.46 32.34 11.81
CA ARG A 83 9.84 33.23 12.93
C ARG A 83 11.14 33.96 12.69
N THR A 84 12.12 33.34 12.03
CA THR A 84 13.43 33.95 11.78
C THR A 84 13.42 34.91 10.59
N MET A 85 12.59 34.66 9.58
CA MET A 85 12.50 35.44 8.34
C MET A 85 11.05 35.86 8.06
N PRO A 86 10.48 36.81 8.84
CA PRO A 86 9.08 37.21 8.74
C PRO A 86 8.71 37.94 7.43
N GLN A 87 9.73 38.39 6.68
CA GLN A 87 9.53 39.07 5.40
C GLN A 87 9.28 38.10 4.24
N MET A 88 9.55 36.79 4.40
CA MET A 88 9.29 35.81 3.36
C MET A 88 7.80 35.41 3.34
N ASN A 89 7.23 35.31 2.14
CA ASN A 89 5.91 34.70 1.95
C ASN A 89 5.99 33.18 2.18
N ILE A 90 5.85 32.78 3.46
CA ILE A 90 5.99 31.39 3.90
C ILE A 90 4.95 30.46 3.27
N LEU A 91 3.79 30.99 2.84
CA LEU A 91 2.77 30.19 2.17
C LEU A 91 3.24 29.73 0.78
N SER A 92 3.83 30.66 0.02
CA SER A 92 4.33 30.36 -1.33
C SER A 92 5.57 29.45 -1.27
N VAL A 93 6.55 29.79 -0.42
CA VAL A 93 7.77 28.99 -0.24
C VAL A 93 7.43 27.62 0.38
N GLY A 94 6.57 27.59 1.39
CA GLY A 94 6.19 26.37 2.09
C GLY A 94 5.47 25.38 1.21
N PHE A 95 4.62 25.84 0.27
CA PHE A 95 3.99 24.96 -0.71
C PHE A 95 5.01 24.31 -1.63
N VAL A 96 5.94 25.10 -2.20
CA VAL A 96 6.99 24.59 -3.10
C VAL A 96 7.88 23.58 -2.36
N VAL A 97 8.34 23.90 -1.17
CA VAL A 97 9.21 23.02 -0.37
C VAL A 97 8.49 21.72 0.01
N ARG A 98 7.26 21.79 0.53
CA ARG A 98 6.48 20.59 0.88
C ARG A 98 6.23 19.69 -0.33
N THR A 99 5.96 20.29 -1.49
CA THR A 99 5.72 19.54 -2.73
C THR A 99 6.98 18.83 -3.21
N LEU A 100 8.12 19.51 -3.20
CA LEU A 100 9.41 18.91 -3.58
C LEU A 100 9.80 17.77 -2.64
N VAL A 101 9.67 17.97 -1.33
CA VAL A 101 9.96 16.93 -0.33
C VAL A 101 9.02 15.74 -0.49
N ALA A 102 7.71 15.98 -0.64
CA ALA A 102 6.74 14.91 -0.84
C ALA A 102 7.04 14.08 -2.08
N LEU A 103 7.37 14.71 -3.21
CA LEU A 103 7.68 14.00 -4.45
C LEU A 103 9.00 13.22 -4.35
N ALA A 104 10.04 13.82 -3.77
CA ALA A 104 11.33 13.14 -3.59
C ALA A 104 11.18 11.89 -2.72
N VAL A 105 10.51 12.01 -1.57
CA VAL A 105 10.31 10.89 -0.65
C VAL A 105 9.33 9.87 -1.20
N ALA A 106 8.29 10.29 -1.93
CA ALA A 106 7.39 9.36 -2.61
C ALA A 106 8.11 8.55 -3.70
N GLY A 107 9.05 9.15 -4.44
CA GLY A 107 9.88 8.43 -5.41
C GLY A 107 10.76 7.36 -4.75
N LEU A 108 11.39 7.69 -3.61
CA LEU A 108 12.15 6.72 -2.82
C LEU A 108 11.26 5.61 -2.24
N ALA A 109 10.07 5.97 -1.76
CA ALA A 109 9.09 5.02 -1.24
C ALA A 109 8.60 4.05 -2.33
N LEU A 110 8.42 4.52 -3.57
CA LEU A 110 8.10 3.66 -4.73
C LEU A 110 9.23 2.67 -5.02
N SER A 111 10.49 3.10 -4.99
CA SER A 111 11.62 2.19 -5.17
C SER A 111 11.72 1.13 -4.07
N ALA A 112 11.36 1.48 -2.83
CA ALA A 112 11.28 0.52 -1.73
C ALA A 112 10.01 -0.36 -1.80
N ALA A 113 8.99 0.07 -2.53
CA ALA A 113 7.72 -0.64 -2.63
C ALA A 113 7.85 -1.96 -3.37
N ASP A 114 8.75 -2.09 -4.35
CA ASP A 114 8.96 -3.34 -5.09
C ASP A 114 9.25 -4.52 -4.14
N GLY A 115 10.16 -4.33 -3.19
CA GLY A 115 10.45 -5.36 -2.18
C GLY A 115 9.28 -5.61 -1.21
N LEU A 116 8.45 -4.61 -0.94
CA LEU A 116 7.24 -4.79 -0.15
C LEU A 116 6.16 -5.56 -0.92
N PHE A 117 5.99 -5.29 -2.21
CA PHE A 117 5.03 -6.00 -3.06
C PHE A 117 5.36 -7.49 -3.13
N ASP A 118 6.62 -7.87 -3.31
CA ASP A 118 7.04 -9.27 -3.28
C ASP A 118 6.68 -9.95 -1.95
N SER A 119 6.98 -9.28 -0.84
CA SER A 119 6.72 -9.82 0.50
C SER A 119 5.22 -10.00 0.79
N VAL A 120 4.40 -9.03 0.36
CA VAL A 120 2.95 -9.06 0.56
C VAL A 120 2.32 -10.11 -0.34
N PHE A 121 2.73 -10.17 -1.61
CA PHE A 121 2.21 -11.12 -2.57
C PHE A 121 2.54 -12.56 -2.17
N SER A 122 3.78 -12.82 -1.76
CA SER A 122 4.19 -14.13 -1.23
C SER A 122 3.40 -14.51 0.02
N LYS A 123 3.16 -13.57 0.94
CA LYS A 123 2.39 -13.83 2.16
C LYS A 123 0.93 -14.18 1.84
N THR A 124 0.28 -13.38 1.00
CA THR A 124 -1.13 -13.59 0.63
C THR A 124 -1.36 -14.90 -0.11
N ILE A 125 -0.43 -15.33 -0.98
CA ILE A 125 -0.52 -16.64 -1.63
C ILE A 125 -0.32 -17.78 -0.64
N MET A 126 0.60 -17.62 0.32
CA MET A 126 0.85 -18.66 1.31
C MET A 126 -0.36 -18.84 2.24
N ASP A 127 -0.94 -17.73 2.70
CA ASP A 127 -2.13 -17.74 3.56
C ASP A 127 -3.36 -18.33 2.83
N SER A 128 -3.54 -18.04 1.53
CA SER A 128 -4.64 -18.63 0.77
C SER A 128 -4.50 -20.14 0.58
N ARG A 129 -3.28 -20.66 0.38
CA ARG A 129 -3.04 -22.11 0.25
C ARG A 129 -3.28 -22.88 1.56
N LEU A 130 -2.99 -22.27 2.71
CA LEU A 130 -3.30 -22.85 4.03
C LEU A 130 -4.81 -22.87 4.33
N PHE A 131 -5.59 -22.05 3.63
CA PHE A 131 -7.04 -22.01 3.82
C PHE A 131 -7.74 -23.19 3.15
N PHE A 132 -7.32 -23.54 1.93
CA PHE A 132 -7.95 -24.54 1.06
C PHE A 132 -7.46 -25.98 1.28
N ASN A 133 -6.45 -26.19 2.13
CA ASN A 133 -5.93 -27.51 2.53
C ASN A 133 -6.26 -27.80 3.99
#